data_AF-A0A527GMH7-F1
#
_entry.id   AF-A0A527GMH7-F1
#
_cell.length_a   1.000
_cell.length_b   1.000
_cell.length_c   1.000
_cell.angle_alpha   90.00
_cell.angle_beta   90.00
_cell.angle_gamma   90.00
#
_symmetry.space_group_name_H-M   'P 1'
#
loop_
_entity.id
_entity.type
_entity.pdbx_description
1 polymer ?
#
loop_
_entity_poly.entity_id
_entity_poly.type
_entity_poly.pdbx_seq_one_letter_code
_entity_poly.pdbx_strand_id
1 'polypeptide(L)'
;MAGISRRYPMLRRSQAMWASRRVWQPRLVFWAGAISIGLISVLFALLADRAQALFHVVTGGDSGSWRFYLPLVMTPAGFVICAWLAHSFFPGSQGSGIPQAIAARHLRDDEDRGHLLSLRLAAGKVALTVIG
;
A
#
# COMPACT_ATOMS: atom_id res chain seq x y z
N MET A 1 -3.30 -55.37 40.61
CA MET A 1 -3.40 -54.91 39.21
C MET A 1 -4.60 -53.98 39.09
N ALA A 2 -4.39 -52.67 38.95
CA ALA A 2 -5.45 -51.74 38.52
C ALA A 2 -4.78 -50.54 37.84
N GLY A 3 -4.84 -50.52 36.51
CA GLY A 3 -4.26 -49.46 35.68
C GLY A 3 -5.12 -48.20 35.74
N ILE A 4 -4.54 -47.11 36.21
CA ILE A 4 -5.16 -45.78 36.20
C ILE A 4 -5.07 -45.24 34.78
N SER A 5 -6.14 -45.37 33.99
CA SER A 5 -6.23 -44.69 32.70
C SER A 5 -6.59 -43.21 32.92
N ARG A 6 -5.58 -42.33 32.93
CA ARG A 6 -5.78 -40.88 32.81
C ARG A 6 -6.17 -40.56 31.36
N ARG A 7 -7.46 -40.48 31.08
CA ARG A 7 -7.96 -39.91 29.81
C ARG A 7 -7.82 -38.39 29.89
N TYR A 8 -6.88 -37.82 29.15
CA TYR A 8 -6.73 -36.37 28.98
C TYR A 8 -7.72 -35.88 27.89
N PRO A 9 -8.85 -35.22 28.23
CA PRO A 9 -9.86 -34.83 27.24
C PRO A 9 -9.46 -33.55 26.46
N MET A 10 -8.33 -32.93 26.81
CA MET A 10 -7.97 -31.57 26.37
C MET A 10 -7.47 -31.51 24.92
N LEU A 11 -7.06 -32.65 24.32
CA LEU A 11 -6.52 -32.70 22.95
C LEU A 11 -7.59 -32.71 21.85
N ARG A 12 -8.85 -33.02 22.17
CA ARG A 12 -9.93 -33.02 21.14
C ARG A 12 -10.51 -31.64 20.86
N ARG A 13 -10.43 -30.71 21.81
CA ARG A 13 -10.88 -29.32 21.62
C ARG A 13 -9.92 -28.50 20.75
N SER A 14 -8.62 -28.79 20.80
CA SER A 14 -7.62 -28.09 19.97
C SER A 14 -7.82 -28.40 18.48
N GLN A 15 -8.08 -29.65 18.09
CA GLN A 15 -8.31 -30.01 16.68
C GLN A 15 -9.56 -29.36 16.08
N ALA A 16 -10.65 -29.24 16.85
CA ALA A 16 -11.87 -28.56 16.40
C ALA A 16 -11.67 -27.03 16.24
N MET A 17 -10.78 -26.43 17.02
CA MET A 17 -10.40 -25.02 16.86
C MET A 17 -9.46 -24.78 15.67
N TRP A 18 -8.62 -25.76 15.33
CA TRP A 18 -7.71 -25.70 14.18
C TRP A 18 -8.42 -25.79 12.83
N ALA A 19 -9.55 -26.50 12.73
CA ALA A 19 -10.33 -26.63 11.50
C ALA A 19 -11.48 -25.62 11.38
N SER A 20 -11.71 -24.77 12.39
CA SER A 20 -12.80 -23.81 12.35
C SER A 20 -12.50 -22.70 11.34
N ARG A 21 -13.25 -22.70 10.23
CA ARG A 21 -13.20 -21.69 9.16
C ARG A 21 -13.26 -20.26 9.69
N ARG A 22 -13.97 -20.05 10.81
CA ARG A 22 -14.13 -18.74 11.49
C ARG A 22 -12.83 -18.21 12.10
N VAL A 23 -11.90 -19.08 12.48
CA VAL A 23 -10.59 -18.70 13.06
C VAL A 23 -9.55 -18.44 11.97
N TRP A 24 -9.59 -19.19 10.87
CA TRP A 24 -8.65 -19.04 9.76
C TRP A 24 -8.98 -17.90 8.81
N GLN A 25 -10.26 -17.56 8.65
CA GLN A 25 -10.67 -16.51 7.71
C GLN A 25 -9.99 -15.15 8.01
N PRO A 26 -9.96 -14.62 9.25
CA PRO A 26 -9.21 -13.38 9.51
C PRO A 26 -7.71 -13.52 9.27
N ARG A 27 -7.11 -14.67 9.61
CA ARG A 27 -5.66 -14.90 9.45
C ARG A 27 -5.26 -14.90 7.98
N LEU A 28 -6.03 -15.55 7.12
CA LEU A 28 -5.79 -15.56 5.69
C LEU A 28 -5.94 -14.15 5.09
N VAL A 29 -6.92 -13.37 5.57
CA VAL A 29 -7.07 -11.96 5.16
C VAL A 29 -5.85 -11.13 5.57
N PHE A 30 -5.35 -11.28 6.81
CA PHE A 30 -4.13 -10.59 7.26
C PHE A 30 -2.89 -11.01 6.48
N TRP A 31 -2.70 -12.30 6.22
CA TRP A 31 -1.57 -12.81 5.45
C TRP A 31 -1.60 -12.35 4.00
N ALA A 32 -2.76 -12.44 3.35
CA ALA A 32 -2.95 -11.93 2.01
C ALA A 32 -2.64 -10.42 1.95
N GLY A 33 -3.17 -9.64 2.90
CA GLY A 33 -2.89 -8.21 3.00
C GLY A 33 -1.40 -7.91 3.18
N ALA A 34 -0.71 -8.62 4.06
CA ALA A 34 0.73 -8.45 4.30
C ALA A 34 1.56 -8.75 3.04
N ILE A 35 1.27 -9.86 2.35
CA ILE A 35 1.93 -10.24 1.11
C ILE A 35 1.68 -9.19 0.02
N SER A 36 0.44 -8.73 -0.13
CA SER A 36 0.09 -7.69 -1.11
C SER A 36 0.83 -6.38 -0.83
N ILE A 37 0.92 -5.93 0.43
CA ILE A 37 1.67 -4.72 0.79
C ILE A 37 3.16 -4.88 0.45
N GLY A 38 3.74 -6.05 0.74
CA GLY A 38 5.14 -6.35 0.40
C GLY A 38 5.38 -6.26 -1.11
N LEU A 39 4.54 -6.91 -1.92
CA LEU A 39 4.64 -6.90 -3.38
C LEU A 39 4.49 -5.50 -3.97
N ILE A 40 3.49 -4.74 -3.50
CA ILE A 40 3.25 -3.37 -3.97
C ILE A 40 4.44 -2.47 -3.59
N SER A 41 5.01 -2.64 -2.40
CA SER A 41 6.19 -1.87 -1.96
C SER A 41 7.41 -2.12 -2.85
N VAL A 42 7.68 -3.38 -3.20
CA VAL A 42 8.80 -3.75 -4.10
C VAL A 42 8.57 -3.18 -5.50
N LEU A 43 7.36 -3.32 -6.04
CA LEU A 43 7.01 -2.77 -7.34
C LEU A 43 7.16 -1.24 -7.35
N PHE A 44 6.71 -0.56 -6.31
CA PHE A 44 6.84 0.88 -6.17
C PHE A 44 8.30 1.32 -6.14
N ALA A 45 9.15 0.67 -5.35
CA ALA A 45 10.58 0.94 -5.32
C ALA A 45 11.23 0.79 -6.70
N LEU A 46 10.93 -0.32 -7.41
CA LEU A 46 11.46 -0.57 -8.75
C LEU A 46 11.05 0.52 -9.75
N LEU A 47 9.79 0.97 -9.69
CA LEU A 47 9.29 2.03 -10.55
C LEU A 47 9.93 3.38 -10.21
N ALA A 48 10.12 3.69 -8.94
CA ALA A 48 10.80 4.90 -8.49
C ALA A 48 12.27 4.94 -8.95
N ASP A 49 12.99 3.83 -8.79
CA ASP A 49 14.38 3.71 -9.24
C ASP A 49 14.49 3.93 -10.76
N ARG A 50 13.54 3.37 -11.53
CA ARG A 50 13.48 3.54 -12.99
C ARG A 50 13.16 4.99 -13.38
N ALA A 51 12.21 5.62 -12.70
CA ALA A 51 11.86 7.02 -12.93
C ALA A 51 13.05 7.94 -12.65
N GLN A 52 13.76 7.70 -11.54
CA GLN A 52 14.95 8.45 -11.17
C GLN A 52 16.10 8.23 -12.16
N ALA A 53 16.32 7.00 -12.62
CA ALA A 53 17.32 6.71 -13.64
C ALA A 53 17.02 7.43 -14.97
N LEU A 54 15.75 7.42 -15.42
CA LEU A 54 15.32 8.15 -16.62
C LEU A 54 15.51 9.66 -16.44
N PHE A 55 15.17 10.20 -15.28
CA PHE A 55 15.39 11.61 -14.96
C PHE A 55 16.87 11.99 -15.06
N HIS A 56 17.78 11.17 -14.53
CA HIS A 56 19.22 11.39 -14.66
C HIS A 56 19.73 11.33 -16.10
N VAL A 57 19.19 10.41 -16.92
CA VAL A 57 19.53 10.33 -18.36
C VAL A 57 19.06 11.59 -19.11
N VAL A 58 17.85 12.08 -18.84
CA VAL A 58 17.27 13.25 -19.50
C VAL A 58 18.00 14.54 -19.11
N THR A 59 18.36 14.68 -17.84
CA THR A 59 19.03 15.87 -17.28
C THR A 59 20.53 15.90 -17.54
N GLY A 60 21.06 14.89 -18.25
CA GLY A 60 22.40 14.91 -18.83
C GLY A 60 23.49 14.56 -17.84
N GLY A 61 23.32 13.45 -17.09
CA GLY A 61 24.28 12.89 -16.13
C GLY A 61 25.74 13.29 -16.38
N ASP A 62 26.29 14.05 -15.44
CA ASP A 62 27.68 14.53 -15.32
C ASP A 62 28.32 15.28 -16.51
N SER A 63 27.60 15.46 -17.62
CA SER A 63 28.07 16.26 -18.75
C SER A 63 27.66 17.73 -18.56
N GLY A 64 28.63 18.63 -18.42
CA GLY A 64 28.44 20.07 -18.18
C GLY A 64 27.78 20.85 -19.33
N SER A 65 26.62 20.40 -19.80
CA SER A 65 25.81 20.99 -20.85
C SER A 65 24.62 21.77 -20.28
N TRP A 66 23.90 22.52 -21.13
CA TRP A 66 22.69 23.28 -20.78
C TRP A 66 21.61 22.43 -20.08
N ARG A 67 21.65 21.11 -20.26
CA ARG A 67 20.76 20.12 -19.64
C ARG A 67 20.80 20.12 -18.12
N PHE A 68 21.86 20.63 -17.49
CA PHE A 68 21.93 20.81 -16.03
C PHE A 68 20.82 21.73 -15.49
N TYR A 69 20.30 22.65 -16.30
CA TYR A 69 19.22 23.55 -15.91
C TYR A 69 17.81 22.97 -16.15
N LEU A 70 17.67 21.84 -16.85
CA LEU A 70 16.39 21.18 -17.09
C LEU A 70 15.60 20.83 -15.82
N PRO A 71 16.21 20.32 -14.73
CA PRO A 71 15.52 20.06 -13.48
C PRO A 71 14.75 21.28 -12.95
N LEU A 72 15.27 22.50 -13.15
CA LEU A 72 14.70 23.74 -12.62
C LEU A 72 13.29 24.03 -13.14
N VAL A 73 12.96 23.49 -14.32
CA VAL A 73 11.64 23.63 -14.94
C VAL A 73 10.88 22.30 -14.89
N MET A 74 11.58 21.19 -15.11
CA MET A 74 10.97 19.87 -15.22
C MET A 74 10.36 19.39 -13.89
N THR A 75 11.05 19.58 -12.76
CA THR A 75 10.54 19.14 -11.45
C THR A 75 9.32 19.95 -10.98
N PRO A 76 9.30 21.31 -11.03
CA PRO A 76 8.09 22.03 -10.67
C PRO A 76 6.94 21.78 -11.65
N ALA A 77 7.22 21.61 -12.96
CA ALA A 77 6.18 21.26 -13.93
C ALA A 77 5.59 19.87 -13.66
N GLY A 78 6.44 18.88 -13.39
CA GLY A 78 6.03 17.53 -13.00
C GLY A 78 5.17 17.55 -11.73
N PHE A 79 5.57 18.32 -10.73
CA PHE A 79 4.81 18.49 -9.49
C PHE A 79 3.44 19.12 -9.74
N VAL A 80 3.35 20.17 -10.57
CA VAL A 80 2.07 20.81 -10.93
C VAL A 80 1.15 19.83 -11.66
N ILE A 81 1.69 19.06 -12.61
CA ILE A 81 0.92 18.02 -13.33
C ILE A 81 0.41 16.97 -12.34
N CYS A 82 1.24 16.51 -11.42
CA CYS A 82 0.85 15.53 -10.40
C CYS A 82 -0.22 16.09 -9.46
N ALA A 83 -0.05 17.32 -8.98
CA ALA A 83 -1.03 17.99 -8.13
C ALA A 83 -2.38 18.16 -8.85
N TRP A 84 -2.35 18.53 -10.14
CA TRP A 84 -3.55 18.65 -10.96
C TRP A 84 -4.25 17.29 -11.20
N LEU A 85 -3.49 16.24 -11.51
CA LEU A 85 -4.02 14.88 -11.67
C LEU A 85 -4.59 14.34 -10.35
N ALA A 86 -3.90 14.57 -9.23
CA ALA A 86 -4.37 14.19 -7.90
C ALA A 86 -5.70 14.87 -7.57
N HIS A 87 -5.80 16.17 -7.84
CA HIS A 87 -7.02 16.94 -7.60
C HIS A 87 -8.18 16.53 -8.52
N SER A 88 -7.89 16.25 -9.80
CA SER A 88 -8.93 16.01 -10.82
C SER A 88 -9.44 14.57 -10.82
N PHE A 89 -8.57 13.58 -10.59
CA PHE A 89 -8.93 12.16 -10.73
C PHE A 89 -8.98 11.39 -9.41
N PHE A 90 -8.37 11.92 -8.34
CA PHE A 90 -8.26 11.27 -7.03
C PHE A 90 -8.56 12.24 -5.87
N PRO A 91 -9.75 12.88 -5.84
CA PRO A 91 -10.13 13.76 -4.75
C PRO A 91 -10.05 13.01 -3.41
N GLY A 92 -9.39 13.61 -2.40
CA GLY A 92 -9.12 12.98 -1.10
C GLY A 92 -7.80 12.21 -0.98
N SER A 93 -7.00 12.11 -2.06
CA SER A 93 -5.65 11.50 -2.05
C SER A 93 -4.58 12.36 -1.35
N GLN A 94 -4.92 13.59 -0.99
CA GLN A 94 -4.01 14.59 -0.41
C GLN A 94 -3.43 14.16 0.94
N GLY A 95 -2.19 14.59 1.21
CA GLY A 95 -1.46 14.23 2.43
C GLY A 95 -1.06 12.75 2.49
N SER A 96 -0.53 12.29 3.64
CA SER A 96 0.06 10.94 3.72
C SER A 96 -0.95 9.80 3.64
N GLY A 97 -2.24 10.03 3.91
CA GLY A 97 -3.23 8.95 4.02
C GLY A 97 -3.39 8.42 5.44
N ILE A 98 -2.46 8.74 6.36
CA ILE A 98 -2.52 8.29 7.77
C ILE A 98 -3.76 8.84 8.47
N PRO A 99 -4.09 10.16 8.38
CA PRO A 99 -5.32 10.68 8.98
C PRO A 99 -6.59 10.02 8.44
N GLN A 100 -6.63 9.72 7.13
CA GLN A 100 -7.75 9.04 6.49
C GLN A 100 -7.89 7.59 6.97
N ALA A 101 -6.78 6.87 7.10
CA ALA A 101 -6.76 5.52 7.65
C ALA A 101 -7.20 5.50 9.13
N ILE A 102 -6.76 6.48 9.93
CA ILE A 102 -7.19 6.64 11.32
C ILE A 102 -8.70 6.94 11.37
N ALA A 103 -9.21 7.88 10.56
CA ALA A 103 -10.62 8.23 10.52
C ALA A 103 -11.52 7.04 10.10
N ALA A 104 -11.10 6.28 9.09
CA ALA A 104 -11.82 5.08 8.64
C ALA A 104 -11.96 3.99 9.71
N ARG A 105 -11.04 3.93 10.68
CA ARG A 105 -11.15 3.02 11.82
C ARG A 105 -12.22 3.45 12.83
N HIS A 106 -12.57 4.73 12.87
CA HIS A 106 -13.57 5.30 13.80
C HIS A 106 -14.98 5.34 13.20
N LEU A 107 -15.13 5.25 11.87
CA LEU A 107 -16.42 5.13 11.19
C LEU A 107 -17.01 3.72 11.41
N ARG A 108 -18.28 3.68 11.83
CA ARG A 108 -19.05 2.45 12.14
C ARG A 108 -19.96 1.98 10.99
N ASP A 109 -20.18 2.81 9.97
CA ASP A 109 -20.96 2.45 8.77
C ASP A 109 -20.04 1.95 7.63
N ASP A 110 -20.41 0.82 7.02
CA ASP A 110 -19.63 0.16 5.97
C ASP A 110 -19.67 0.91 4.62
N GLU A 111 -20.71 1.73 4.39
CA GLU A 111 -20.92 2.48 3.15
C GLU A 111 -19.93 3.68 3.03
N ASP A 112 -19.60 4.35 4.14
CA ASP A 112 -18.63 5.47 4.17
C ASP A 112 -17.16 5.00 4.13
N ARG A 113 -16.87 3.77 4.57
CA ARG A 113 -15.52 3.19 4.52
C ARG A 113 -15.01 2.93 3.10
N GLY A 114 -15.91 2.51 2.20
CA GLY A 114 -15.57 2.20 0.81
C GLY A 114 -15.13 3.43 -0.01
N HIS A 115 -15.64 4.62 0.36
CA HIS A 115 -15.35 5.87 -0.33
C HIS A 115 -13.98 6.47 0.07
N LEU A 116 -13.54 6.23 1.31
CA LEU A 116 -12.27 6.74 1.85
C LEU A 116 -11.06 5.82 1.57
N LEU A 117 -11.29 4.53 1.26
CA LEU A 117 -10.26 3.50 1.07
C LEU A 117 -10.45 2.72 -0.24
N SER A 118 -10.72 3.42 -1.35
CA SER A 118 -10.80 2.75 -2.65
C SER A 118 -9.42 2.32 -3.15
N LEU A 119 -9.33 1.13 -3.72
CA LEU A 119 -8.10 0.63 -4.38
C LEU A 119 -7.64 1.59 -5.49
N ARG A 120 -8.57 2.35 -6.07
CA ARG A 120 -8.33 3.42 -7.04
C ARG A 120 -7.54 4.58 -6.42
N LEU A 121 -7.85 5.00 -5.20
CA LEU A 121 -7.10 6.02 -4.46
C LEU A 121 -5.67 5.55 -4.15
N ALA A 122 -5.50 4.30 -3.72
CA ALA A 122 -4.18 3.71 -3.47
C ALA A 122 -3.34 3.62 -4.76
N ALA A 123 -3.92 3.10 -5.84
CA ALA A 123 -3.24 3.00 -7.14
C ALA A 123 -2.88 4.38 -7.71
N GLY A 124 -3.79 5.35 -7.61
CA GLY A 124 -3.53 6.74 -8.00
C GLY A 124 -2.36 7.34 -7.25
N LYS A 125 -2.30 7.12 -5.93
CA LYS A 125 -1.21 7.62 -5.09
C LYS A 125 0.15 7.02 -5.48
N VAL A 126 0.20 5.71 -5.69
CA VAL A 126 1.42 5.02 -6.15
C VAL A 126 1.88 5.59 -7.49
N ALA A 127 0.97 5.72 -8.47
CA ALA A 127 1.31 6.24 -9.80
C ALA A 127 1.79 7.71 -9.74
N LEU A 128 1.09 8.56 -9.00
CA LEU A 128 1.47 9.98 -8.83
C LEU A 128 2.83 10.14 -8.17
N THR A 129 3.18 9.29 -7.21
CA THR A 129 4.47 9.36 -6.50
C THR A 129 5.62 8.81 -7.34
N VAL A 130 5.35 7.96 -8.34
CA VAL A 130 6.37 7.51 -9.31
C VAL A 130 6.62 8.56 -10.38
N ILE A 131 5.58 9.32 -10.76
CA ILE A 131 5.65 10.29 -11.86
C ILE A 131 6.24 11.63 -11.41
N GLY A 132 5.86 12.11 -10.22
CA GLY A 132 6.29 13.40 -9.66
C GLY A 132 7.58 13.29 -8.86
#